data_AF-A0AAV5LZ35-F1
#
_entry.id   AF-A0AAV5LZ35-F1
#
_cell.length_a   1.000
_cell.length_b   1.000
_cell.length_c   1.000
_cell.angle_alpha   90.00
_cell.angle_beta   90.00
_cell.angle_gamma   90.00
#
_symmetry.space_group_name_H-M   'P 1'
#
loop_
_entity.id
_entity.type
_entity.pdbx_description
1 polymer ?
#
loop_
_entity_poly.entity_id
_entity_poly.type
_entity_poly.pdbx_seq_one_letter_code
_entity_poly.pdbx_strand_id
1 'polypeptide(L)' 'MVTKSSKHPGQLKDDVISPGGTTIAGIHELERGGFRGTLMNAVVAAAKRSRELSQS' A
#
# COMPACT_ATOMS: atom_id res chain seq x y z
N MET A 1 9.70 8.46 -8.20
CA MET A 1 8.48 9.30 -8.20
C MET A 1 7.89 9.44 -6.80
N VAL A 2 7.61 8.38 -6.03
CA VAL A 2 7.19 8.53 -4.61
C VAL A 2 8.33 9.02 -3.71
N THR A 3 9.51 8.39 -3.76
CA THR A 3 10.68 8.75 -2.94
C THR A 3 11.40 10.03 -3.37
N LYS A 4 11.00 10.61 -4.51
CA LYS A 4 11.61 11.82 -5.10
C LYS A 4 10.67 13.03 -5.11
N SER A 5 9.40 12.85 -4.77
CA SER A 5 8.40 13.92 -4.76
C SER A 5 8.11 14.35 -3.33
N SER A 6 7.92 15.64 -3.11
CA SER A 6 7.47 16.19 -1.83
C SER A 6 5.95 16.03 -1.62
N LYS A 7 5.21 15.52 -2.62
CA LYS A 7 3.77 15.28 -2.52
C LYS A 7 3.48 14.04 -1.68
N HIS A 8 2.38 14.08 -0.94
CA HIS A 8 1.86 12.91 -0.25
C HIS A 8 1.61 11.76 -1.25
N PRO A 9 1.92 10.49 -0.93
CA PRO A 9 1.68 9.36 -1.84
C PRO A 9 0.21 9.23 -2.27
N GLY A 10 -0.71 9.59 -1.38
CA GLY A 10 -2.14 9.66 -1.69
C GLY A 10 -2.45 10.65 -2.82
N GLN A 11 -1.81 11.82 -2.82
CA GLN A 11 -1.96 12.82 -3.86
C GLN A 11 -1.36 12.33 -5.19
N LEU A 12 -0.18 11.70 -5.17
CA LEU A 12 0.42 11.14 -6.37
C LEU A 12 -0.45 10.04 -6.99
N LYS A 13 -1.11 9.24 -6.15
CA LYS A 13 -2.12 8.26 -6.57
C LYS A 13 -3.31 8.96 -7.22
N ASP A 14 -3.80 10.07 -6.65
CA ASP A 14 -4.95 10.81 -7.20
C ASP A 14 -4.58 11.52 -8.52
N ASP A 15 -3.35 12.01 -8.67
CA ASP A 15 -2.84 12.66 -9.88
C ASP A 15 -2.87 11.74 -11.13
N VAL A 16 -2.94 10.41 -10.95
CA VAL A 16 -3.05 9.42 -12.05
C VAL A 16 -4.43 8.75 -12.15
N ILE A 17 -5.40 9.18 -11.32
CA ILE A 17 -6.77 8.69 -11.34
C ILE A 17 -7.65 9.66 -12.11
N SER A 18 -8.12 9.25 -13.28
CA SER A 18 -9.20 9.93 -13.97
C SER A 18 -10.56 9.37 -13.53
N PRO A 19 -11.61 10.20 -13.36
CA PRO A 19 -12.97 9.73 -13.08
C PRO A 19 -13.44 8.72 -14.13
N GLY A 20 -13.92 7.55 -13.70
CA GLY A 20 -14.38 6.47 -14.59
C GLY A 20 -13.30 5.76 -15.40
N GLY A 21 -12.01 6.04 -15.16
CA GLY A 21 -10.91 5.41 -15.88
C GLY A 21 -10.56 4.00 -15.42
N THR A 22 -9.63 3.36 -16.13
CA THR A 22 -9.16 2.01 -15.81
C THR A 22 -8.41 1.94 -14.48
N THR A 23 -7.66 2.98 -14.12
CA THR A 23 -6.92 3.06 -12.85
C THR A 23 -7.85 2.99 -11.64
N ILE A 24 -8.98 3.70 -11.64
CA ILE A 24 -9.90 3.68 -10.49
C ILE A 24 -10.64 2.35 -10.37
N ALA A 25 -10.95 1.68 -11.49
CA ALA A 25 -11.50 0.33 -11.48
C ALA A 25 -10.51 -0.67 -10.83
N GLY A 26 -9.22 -0.58 -11.19
CA GLY A 26 -8.18 -1.40 -10.55
C GLY A 26 -8.02 -1.10 -9.06
N ILE A 27 -7.99 0.18 -8.67
CA ILE A 27 -7.90 0.57 -7.27
C ILE A 27 -9.12 0.10 -6.49
N HIS A 28 -10.32 0.17 -7.05
CA HIS A 28 -11.53 -0.35 -6.42
C HIS A 28 -11.38 -1.82 -6.03
N GLU A 29 -10.91 -2.67 -6.95
CA GLU A 29 -10.69 -4.09 -6.66
C GLU A 29 -9.60 -4.33 -5.61
N LEU A 30 -8.52 -3.54 -5.61
CA LEU A 30 -7.48 -3.61 -4.58
C LEU A 30 -8.04 -3.25 -3.19
N GLU A 31 -8.87 -2.21 -3.09
CA GLU A 31 -9.52 -1.84 -1.84
C GLU A 31 -10.55 -2.87 -1.39
N ARG A 32 -11.34 -3.41 -2.33
CA ARG A 32 -12.32 -4.47 -2.07
C ARG A 32 -11.65 -5.74 -1.53
N GLY A 33 -10.44 -6.04 -1.99
CA GLY A 33 -9.60 -7.12 -1.50
C GLY A 33 -8.83 -6.82 -0.21
N GLY A 34 -8.99 -5.64 0.40
CA GLY A 34 -8.31 -5.27 1.65
C GLY A 34 -6.80 -5.09 1.52
N PHE A 35 -6.29 -4.79 0.32
CA PHE A 35 -4.87 -4.78 -0.02
C PHE A 35 -3.99 -4.00 0.98
N ARG A 36 -4.42 -2.81 1.40
CA ARG A 36 -3.68 -1.97 2.35
C ARG A 36 -3.50 -2.66 3.69
N GLY A 37 -4.56 -3.25 4.22
CA GLY A 37 -4.52 -4.00 5.48
C GLY A 37 -3.61 -5.23 5.38
N THR A 38 -3.68 -5.94 4.25
CA THR A 38 -2.81 -7.10 3.98
C THR A 38 -1.33 -6.72 4.01
N LEU A 39 -0.94 -5.61 3.37
CA LEU A 39 0.44 -5.13 3.40
C LEU A 39 0.90 -4.72 4.80
N MET A 40 0.05 -4.02 5.56
CA MET A 40 0.36 -3.63 6.94
C MET A 40 0.58 -4.87 7.82
N ASN A 41 -0.32 -5.86 7.71
CA ASN A 41 -0.21 -7.12 8.44
C ASN A 41 1.06 -7.89 8.07
N ALA A 42 1.45 -7.90 6.79
CA ALA A 42 2.68 -8.55 6.35
C ALA A 42 3.92 -7.94 7.01
N VAL A 43 4.01 -6.61 7.09
CA VAL A 43 5.12 -5.92 7.76
C VAL A 43 5.15 -6.25 9.26
N VAL A 44 3.99 -6.21 9.92
CA VAL A 44 3.87 -6.54 11.34
C VAL A 44 4.29 -7.99 11.61
N ALA A 45 3.83 -8.94 10.78
CA ALA A 45 4.17 -10.35 10.90
C ALA A 45 5.67 -10.58 10.69
N ALA A 46 6.27 -9.97 9.67
CA ALA A 46 7.71 -10.05 9.42
C ALA A 46 8.52 -9.49 10.60
N ALA A 47 8.14 -8.32 11.13
CA ALA A 47 8.80 -7.72 12.28
C ALA A 47 8.68 -8.58 13.55
N LYS A 48 7.51 -9.19 13.78
CA LYS A 48 7.29 -10.13 14.89
C LYS A 48 8.20 -11.35 14.75
N ARG A 49 8.23 -11.97 13.57
CA ARG A 49 9.06 -13.14 13.29
C ARG A 49 10.55 -12.85 13.46
N SER A 50 11.01 -11.67 12.99
CA SER A 50 12.41 -11.26 13.17
C SER A 50 12.80 -11.16 14.65
N ARG A 51 11.92 -10.65 15.52
CA ARG A 51 12.18 -10.60 16.98
C ARG A 51 12.23 -11.99 17.61
N GLU A 52 11.31 -12.87 17.24
CA GLU A 52 11.32 -14.27 17.73
C GLU A 52 12.63 -14.97 17.37
N LEU A 53 13.11 -14.79 16.14
CA LEU A 53 14.36 -15.38 15.66
C LEU A 53 15.61 -14.79 16.33
N SER A 54 15.58 -13.50 16.69
CA SER A 54 16.69 -12.84 17.37
C SER A 54 16.80 -13.20 18.86
N GLN A 55 15.76 -13.80 19.45
CA GLN A 55 15.71 -14.24 20.85
C GLN A 55 16.00 -15.74 21.00
N SER A 56 16.24 -16.45 19.89
CA SER A 56 16.67 -17.85 19.84
C SER A 56 18.19 -17.93 19.74
#